data_AF-A0A7W8ULI0-F1
#
_entry.id   AF-A0A7W8ULI0-F1
#
_cell.length_a   1.000
_cell.length_b   1.000
_cell.length_c   1.000
_cell.angle_alpha   90.00
_cell.angle_beta   90.00
_cell.angle_gamma   90.00
#
_symmetry.space_group_name_H-M   'P 1'
#
loop_
_entity.id
_entity.type
_entity.pdbx_description
1 polymer ?
#
loop_
_entity_poly.entity_id
_entity_poly.type
_entity_poly.pdbx_seq_one_letter_code
_entity_poly.pdbx_strand_id
1 'polypeptide(L)' 'MAPDIILHADRLILREITPADLPYLHRIFGDAECMRYYPGG' A
#
# COMPACT_ATOMS: atom_id res chain seq x y z
N MET A 1 -5.38 -13.66 10.29
CA MET A 1 -4.11 -13.41 11.00
C MET A 1 -3.83 -11.92 10.91
N ALA A 2 -3.38 -11.28 11.99
CA ALA A 2 -3.00 -9.87 11.94
C ALA A 2 -1.64 -9.74 11.23
N PRO A 3 -1.41 -8.69 10.43
CA PRO A 3 -0.14 -8.48 9.75
C PRO A 3 0.97 -8.12 10.71
N ASP A 4 2.18 -8.57 10.38
CA ASP A 4 3.37 -8.21 11.13
C ASP A 4 3.74 -6.75 10.88
N ILE A 5 4.05 -6.04 11.97
CA ILE A 5 4.48 -4.64 11.91
C ILE A 5 5.99 -4.60 11.71
N ILE A 6 6.42 -3.91 10.65
CA ILE A 6 7.83 -3.78 10.25
C ILE A 6 8.44 -2.51 10.87
N LEU A 7 7.71 -1.39 10.84
CA LEU A 7 8.19 -0.11 11.35
C LEU A 7 7.06 0.73 11.95
N HIS A 8 7.33 1.36 13.09
CA HIS A 8 6.49 2.39 13.69
C HIS A 8 7.11 3.78 13.51
N ALA A 9 6.27 4.75 13.18
CA ALA A 9 6.56 6.18 13.24
C ALA A 9 5.40 6.89 13.95
N ASP A 10 5.59 8.17 14.30
CA ASP A 10 4.64 8.93 15.14
C ASP A 10 3.20 8.95 14.59
N ARG A 11 3.03 8.89 13.26
CA ARG A 11 1.72 8.96 12.59
C ARG A 11 1.42 7.79 11.67
N LEU A 12 2.34 6.85 11.53
CA LEU A 12 2.30 5.84 10.48
C LEU A 12 2.87 4.52 10.97
N ILE A 13 2.32 3.43 10.44
CA ILE A 13 2.84 2.07 10.65
C ILE A 13 3.09 1.46 9.29
N LEU A 14 4.32 0.97 9.07
CA LEU A 14 4.62 0.09 7.96
C LEU A 14 4.47 -1.35 8.42
N ARG A 15 3.70 -2.12 7.68
CA ARG A 15 3.42 -3.53 7.97
C ARG A 15 3.41 -4.35 6.70
N GLU A 16 3.48 -5.67 6.84
CA GLU A 16 3.31 -6.57 5.71
C GLU A 16 1.96 -6.35 5.02
N ILE A 17 1.99 -6.42 3.68
CA ILE A 17 0.79 -6.43 2.85
C ILE A 17 0.12 -7.80 2.99
N THR A 18 -1.21 -7.78 3.09
CA THR A 18 -2.03 -8.98 3.18
C THR A 18 -3.05 -9.02 2.04
N PRO A 19 -3.70 -10.16 1.78
CA PRO A 19 -4.79 -10.23 0.82
C PRO A 19 -5.95 -9.27 1.12
N ALA A 20 -6.14 -8.86 2.37
CA ALA A 20 -7.17 -7.88 2.74
C ALA A 20 -6.90 -6.47 2.17
N ASP A 21 -5.67 -6.20 1.73
CA ASP A 21 -5.26 -4.91 1.18
C ASP A 21 -5.53 -4.78 -0.31
N LEU A 22 -5.82 -5.88 -1.00
CA LEU A 22 -6.02 -5.94 -2.45
C LEU A 22 -7.03 -4.90 -2.97
N PRO A 23 -8.19 -4.65 -2.34
CA PRO A 23 -9.13 -3.62 -2.81
C PRO A 23 -8.52 -2.21 -2.81
N TYR A 24 -7.69 -1.89 -1.81
CA TYR A 24 -7.04 -0.58 -1.71
C TYR A 24 -5.90 -0.45 -2.72
N LEU A 25 -5.10 -1.50 -2.86
CA LEU A 25 -4.03 -1.55 -3.86
C LEU A 25 -4.60 -1.40 -5.27
N HIS A 26 -5.65 -2.14 -5.61
CA HIS A 26 -6.31 -2.04 -6.93
C HIS A 26 -6.82 -0.62 -7.20
N ARG A 27 -7.36 0.05 -6.19
CA ARG A 27 -7.80 1.45 -6.33
C ARG A 27 -6.63 2.39 -6.62
N ILE A 28 -5.52 2.26 -5.89
CA ILE A 28 -4.34 3.13 -6.05
C ILE A 28 -3.68 2.88 -7.42
N PHE A 29 -3.49 1.61 -7.79
CA PHE A 29 -2.82 1.26 -9.05
C PHE A 29 -3.70 1.49 -10.29
N GLY A 30 -5.03 1.56 -10.13
CA GLY A 30 -5.96 1.91 -11.21
C GLY A 30 -6.14 3.42 -11.42
N ASP A 31 -5.59 4.27 -10.54
CA ASP A 31 -5.75 5.72 -10.59
C ASP A 31 -4.60 6.38 -11.36
N ALA A 32 -4.92 7.03 -12.49
CA ALA A 32 -3.93 7.66 -13.37
C ALA A 32 -3.16 8.81 -12.70
N GLU A 33 -3.75 9.50 -11.72
CA GLU A 33 -3.06 10.55 -10.97
C GLU A 33 -2.05 9.94 -10.00
N CYS A 34 -2.46 8.92 -9.24
CA CYS A 34 -1.56 8.18 -8.35
C CYS A 34 -0.40 7.53 -9.12
N MET A 35 -0.66 7.05 -10.34
CA MET A 35 0.30 6.36 -11.17
C MET A 35 1.22 7.29 -11.97
N ARG A 36 1.01 8.61 -11.96
CA ARG A 36 1.78 9.58 -12.77
C ARG A 36 3.30 9.43 -12.64
N TYR A 37 3.76 9.14 -11.43
CA TYR A 37 5.19 8.97 -11.11
C TYR A 37 5.55 7.53 -10.78
N TYR A 38 4.58 6.62 -10.84
CA TYR A 38 4.85 5.21 -10.62
C TYR A 38 5.58 4.67 -11.86
N PRO A 39 6.78 4.11 -11.73
CA PRO A 39 7.55 3.65 -12.88
C PRO A 39 6.77 2.54 -13.58
N GLY A 40 6.28 2.86 -14.78
CA GLY A 40 5.50 1.97 -15.63
C GLY A 40 6.32 1.43 -16.80
N GLY A 41 7.58 1.06 -16.57
CA GLY A 41 8.51 0.70 -17.65
C GLY A 41 9.04 1.89 -18.44
#